data_AF-A0A7J4NVR2-F1
#
_entry.id   AF-A0A7J4NVR2-F1
#
_cell.length_a   1.000
_cell.length_b   1.000
_cell.length_c   1.000
_cell.angle_alpha   90.00
_cell.angle_beta   90.00
_cell.angle_gamma   90.00
#
_symmetry.space_group_name_H-M   'P 1'
#
loop_
_entity.id
_entity.type
_entity.pdbx_description
1 polymer ?
#
loop_
_entity_poly.entity_id
_entity_poly.type
_entity_poly.pdbx_seq_one_letter_code
_entity_poly.pdbx_strand_id
1 'polypeptide(L)'
;VFALTKRRMEGISDKLRPEKMDKKPMRLGVRIEKIEFHKFANRLRLHGLIESGQDTGAYHTLNIEEGTNLSVIKTWKNDQLQRIKEAEAAARRPRVVILTIEEGEASIGLVRQFGVEDYSNVKMGSGKGEKSSREEFFSQVTAQLSQGAGGSEVVIVAGPGFTKDDYMKFLKEKKPGLAGRARTEDTITIGVSGYQEVLRRGAVDRIVEESRLSREANLLEELMARIATEGAAVYGWDEVHRARDMGAIETLLIADELLREGREKGENIDAFLLTIEHSRGEVVVFSTEFEPGHRLHGLGGIAALLRFKLEY
;
A
#
# COMPACT_ATOMS: atom_id res chain seq x y z
N VAL A 1 -19.77 5.04 11.85
CA VAL A 1 -19.52 4.11 10.72
C VAL A 1 -20.61 3.05 10.70
N PHE A 2 -21.16 2.73 9.54
CA PHE A 2 -22.15 1.67 9.35
C PHE A 2 -21.54 0.50 8.61
N ALA A 3 -21.74 -0.72 9.10
CA ALA A 3 -21.37 -1.94 8.39
C ALA A 3 -22.26 -3.11 8.81
N LEU A 4 -22.32 -4.15 7.96
CA LEU A 4 -22.96 -5.41 8.31
C LEU A 4 -22.04 -6.19 9.28
N THR A 5 -22.58 -6.67 10.38
CA THR A 5 -21.86 -7.46 11.38
C THR A 5 -22.74 -8.59 11.88
N LYS A 6 -22.13 -9.62 12.49
CA LYS A 6 -22.84 -10.72 13.13
C LYS A 6 -22.79 -10.54 14.64
N ARG A 7 -23.95 -10.51 15.29
CA ARG A 7 -24.05 -10.38 16.76
C ARG A 7 -24.94 -11.48 17.32
N ARG A 8 -24.65 -11.92 18.55
CA ARG A 8 -25.54 -12.81 19.30
C ARG A 8 -26.71 -11.97 19.80
N MET A 9 -27.93 -12.43 19.58
CA MET A 9 -29.07 -11.84 20.28
C MET A 9 -29.06 -12.33 21.71
N GLU A 10 -29.32 -11.47 22.68
CA GLU A 10 -29.71 -11.93 24.01
C GLU A 10 -31.16 -12.42 23.92
N GLY A 11 -31.34 -13.72 24.12
CA GLY A 11 -32.66 -14.31 24.34
C GLY A 11 -32.90 -14.34 25.83
N ILE A 12 -34.10 -13.95 26.27
CA ILE A 12 -34.55 -14.23 27.64
C ILE A 12 -34.55 -15.75 27.79
N SER A 13 -33.60 -16.28 28.55
CA SER A 13 -33.46 -17.72 28.80
C SER A 13 -33.42 -17.93 30.31
N ASP A 14 -34.51 -18.44 30.87
CA ASP A 14 -34.64 -18.87 32.28
C ASP A 14 -33.87 -20.18 32.58
N LYS A 15 -32.88 -20.56 31.75
CA LYS A 15 -32.12 -21.81 31.92
C LYS A 15 -30.76 -21.54 32.55
N LEU A 16 -30.40 -22.31 33.59
CA LEU A 16 -29.08 -22.32 34.26
C LEU A 16 -27.86 -22.59 33.33
N ARG A 17 -28.08 -22.97 32.06
CA ARG A 17 -27.01 -23.29 31.10
C ARG A 17 -27.29 -22.56 29.78
N PRO A 18 -26.47 -21.57 29.37
CA PRO A 18 -26.70 -20.84 28.14
C PRO A 18 -26.46 -21.76 26.92
N GLU A 19 -27.51 -22.00 26.14
CA GLU A 19 -27.38 -22.61 24.82
C GLU A 19 -26.65 -21.65 23.87
N LYS A 20 -25.85 -22.21 22.94
CA LYS A 20 -25.00 -21.44 22.03
C LYS A 20 -25.89 -20.71 21.01
N MET A 21 -26.30 -19.49 21.33
CA MET A 21 -27.20 -18.71 20.48
C MET A 21 -26.60 -18.35 19.12
N ASP A 22 -27.41 -18.49 18.08
CA ASP A 22 -27.03 -18.18 16.71
C ASP A 22 -26.74 -16.69 16.52
N LYS A 23 -25.67 -16.41 15.79
CA LYS A 23 -25.31 -15.04 15.41
C LYS A 23 -26.16 -14.62 14.22
N LYS A 24 -26.95 -13.56 14.36
CA LYS A 24 -27.70 -12.98 13.24
C LYS A 24 -26.92 -11.85 12.58
N PRO A 25 -26.96 -11.74 11.24
CA PRO A 25 -26.43 -10.59 10.53
C PRO A 25 -27.31 -9.37 10.80
N MET A 26 -26.69 -8.24 11.10
CA MET A 26 -27.36 -6.96 11.34
C MET A 26 -26.46 -5.81 10.90
N ARG A 27 -27.06 -4.70 10.46
CA ARG A 27 -26.33 -3.49 10.10
C ARG A 27 -26.34 -2.55 11.30
N LEU A 28 -25.17 -2.22 11.82
CA LEU A 28 -25.01 -1.33 12.98
C LEU A 28 -24.30 -0.04 12.57
N GLY A 29 -24.73 1.08 13.14
CA GLY A 29 -24.02 2.35 13.15
C GLY A 29 -23.25 2.50 14.45
N VAL A 30 -21.92 2.49 14.37
CA VAL A 30 -21.02 2.57 15.51
C VAL A 30 -20.25 3.89 15.46
N ARG A 31 -20.27 4.68 16.54
CA ARG A 31 -19.37 5.81 16.75
C ARG A 31 -18.00 5.26 17.10
N ILE A 32 -17.02 5.53 16.24
CA ILE A 32 -15.70 4.93 16.38
C ILE A 32 -14.89 5.72 17.40
N GLU A 33 -14.33 4.99 18.37
CA GLU A 33 -13.47 5.52 19.43
C GLU A 33 -12.05 4.95 19.32
N LYS A 34 -11.90 3.73 18.79
CA LYS A 34 -10.59 3.11 18.56
C LYS A 34 -10.53 2.41 17.20
N ILE A 35 -9.39 2.57 16.52
CA ILE A 35 -9.09 1.96 15.22
C ILE A 35 -7.82 1.12 15.36
N GLU A 36 -7.88 -0.15 14.97
CA GLU A 36 -6.74 -1.07 14.95
C GLU A 36 -6.64 -1.75 13.58
N PHE A 37 -5.45 -1.83 12.99
CA PHE A 37 -5.22 -2.56 11.75
C PHE A 37 -4.29 -3.75 11.98
N HIS A 38 -4.80 -4.97 11.78
CA HIS A 38 -4.00 -6.19 11.87
C HIS A 38 -3.43 -6.52 10.49
N LYS A 39 -2.17 -6.13 10.24
CA LYS A 39 -1.49 -6.27 8.95
C LYS A 39 -1.51 -7.71 8.40
N PHE A 40 -1.11 -8.69 9.23
CA PHE A 40 -1.04 -10.10 8.81
C PHE A 40 -2.39 -10.73 8.49
N ALA A 41 -3.46 -10.26 9.15
CA ALA A 41 -4.82 -10.76 8.92
C ALA A 41 -5.59 -9.89 7.92
N ASN A 42 -4.96 -8.84 7.38
CA ASN A 42 -5.57 -7.78 6.57
C ASN A 42 -6.95 -7.34 7.07
N ARG A 43 -7.04 -7.06 8.38
CA ARG A 43 -8.31 -6.81 9.06
C ARG A 43 -8.29 -5.50 9.83
N LEU A 44 -9.23 -4.62 9.48
CA LEU A 44 -9.44 -3.34 10.15
C LEU A 44 -10.52 -3.49 11.22
N ARG A 45 -10.17 -3.22 12.48
CA ARG A 45 -11.08 -3.27 13.63
C ARG A 45 -11.47 -1.85 14.02
N LEU A 46 -12.77 -1.60 13.99
CA LEU A 46 -13.36 -0.31 14.36
C LEU A 46 -14.20 -0.52 15.62
N HIS A 47 -13.70 -0.07 16.75
CA HIS A 47 -14.35 -0.23 18.05
C HIS A 47 -15.00 1.07 18.51
N GLY A 48 -16.18 0.96 19.11
CA GLY A 48 -16.80 2.04 19.85
C GLY A 48 -18.28 1.79 20.14
N LEU A 49 -19.02 2.86 20.40
CA LEU A 49 -20.41 2.82 20.87
C LEU A 49 -21.40 2.62 19.72
N ILE A 50 -22.40 1.75 19.88
CA ILE A 50 -23.52 1.64 18.93
C ILE A 50 -24.43 2.86 19.11
N GLU A 51 -24.57 3.67 18.05
CA GLU A 51 -25.50 4.80 17.98
C GLU A 51 -26.75 4.49 17.16
N SER A 52 -26.71 3.47 16.31
CA SER A 52 -27.83 3.10 15.45
C SER A 52 -27.90 1.59 15.24
N GLY A 53 -29.09 1.02 15.44
CA GLY A 53 -29.37 -0.40 15.30
C GLY A 53 -29.69 -1.08 16.63
N GLN A 54 -29.59 -2.40 16.66
CA GLN A 54 -29.85 -3.19 17.87
C GLN A 54 -28.77 -2.93 18.92
N ASP A 55 -29.16 -2.98 20.21
CA ASP A 55 -28.29 -2.75 21.36
C ASP A 55 -27.61 -1.37 21.35
N THR A 56 -28.35 -0.33 20.95
CA THR A 56 -27.91 1.07 21.03
C THR A 56 -27.45 1.38 22.46
N GLY A 57 -26.28 2.03 22.59
CA GLY A 57 -25.62 2.28 23.88
C GLY A 57 -24.65 1.18 24.34
N ALA A 58 -24.64 0.01 23.70
CA ALA A 58 -23.60 -1.00 23.94
C ALA A 58 -22.37 -0.75 23.05
N TYR A 59 -21.21 -1.26 23.49
CA TYR A 59 -20.00 -1.24 22.67
C TYR A 59 -20.01 -2.38 21.65
N HIS A 60 -19.41 -2.13 20.49
CA HIS A 60 -19.24 -3.12 19.44
C HIS A 60 -17.97 -2.87 18.64
N THR A 61 -17.39 -3.95 18.12
CA THR A 61 -16.26 -3.88 17.19
C THR A 61 -16.68 -4.36 15.83
N LEU A 62 -16.64 -3.49 14.83
CA LEU A 62 -16.80 -3.85 13.43
C LEU A 62 -15.45 -4.38 12.92
N ASN A 63 -15.44 -5.62 12.43
CA ASN A 63 -14.29 -6.18 11.72
C ASN A 63 -14.53 -5.99 10.22
N ILE A 64 -13.72 -5.17 9.59
CA ILE A 64 -13.78 -4.87 8.16
C ILE A 64 -12.68 -5.69 7.48
N GLU A 65 -13.11 -6.55 6.57
CA GLU A 65 -12.26 -7.40 5.72
C GLU A 65 -12.57 -7.07 4.24
N GLU A 66 -11.74 -7.56 3.31
CA GLU A 66 -11.99 -7.40 1.88
C GLU A 66 -13.40 -7.88 1.49
N GLY A 67 -14.06 -7.12 0.61
CA GLY A 67 -15.45 -7.37 0.21
C GLY A 67 -16.52 -6.88 1.20
N THR A 68 -16.13 -6.32 2.35
CA THR A 68 -17.09 -5.73 3.31
C THR A 68 -17.53 -4.34 2.86
N ASN A 69 -18.84 -4.16 2.64
CA ASN A 69 -19.41 -2.84 2.39
C ASN A 69 -19.58 -2.06 3.71
N LEU A 70 -19.05 -0.84 3.74
CA LEU A 70 -19.20 0.07 4.89
C LEU A 70 -19.59 1.49 4.45
N SER A 71 -20.18 2.25 5.35
CA SER A 71 -20.51 3.67 5.16
C SER A 71 -19.91 4.50 6.28
N VAL A 72 -19.13 5.54 5.94
CA VAL A 72 -18.52 6.45 6.91
C VAL A 72 -19.27 7.77 6.89
N ILE A 73 -19.73 8.22 8.05
CA ILE A 73 -20.31 9.55 8.24
C ILE A 73 -19.30 10.37 9.04
N LYS A 74 -18.81 11.45 8.45
CA LYS A 74 -17.92 12.43 9.06
C LYS A 74 -17.90 13.70 8.21
N THR A 75 -17.37 14.78 8.76
CA THR A 75 -16.91 15.92 7.95
C THR A 75 -15.66 15.50 7.20
N TRP A 76 -15.76 15.43 5.87
CA TRP A 76 -14.66 15.04 5.00
C TRP A 76 -13.76 16.23 4.68
N LYS A 77 -12.46 15.97 4.64
CA LYS A 77 -11.42 16.93 4.29
C LYS A 77 -10.83 16.59 2.93
N ASN A 78 -10.24 17.56 2.25
CA ASN A 78 -9.72 17.38 0.90
C ASN A 78 -8.64 16.28 0.83
N ASP A 79 -7.68 16.26 1.76
CA ASP A 79 -6.66 15.20 1.88
C ASP A 79 -7.27 13.80 1.98
N GLN A 80 -8.38 13.69 2.71
CA GLN A 80 -9.06 12.41 2.95
C GLN A 80 -9.84 11.94 1.72
N LEU A 81 -10.52 12.85 1.02
CA LEU A 81 -11.21 12.56 -0.22
C LEU A 81 -10.23 12.20 -1.33
N GLN A 82 -9.12 12.92 -1.41
CA GLN A 82 -8.03 12.65 -2.34
C GLN A 82 -7.46 11.25 -2.09
N ARG A 83 -7.18 10.88 -0.84
CA ARG A 83 -6.73 9.53 -0.46
C ARG A 83 -7.71 8.42 -0.89
N ILE A 84 -9.02 8.69 -0.83
CA ILE A 84 -10.04 7.74 -1.31
C ILE A 84 -9.99 7.60 -2.84
N LYS A 85 -9.93 8.72 -3.56
CA LYS A 85 -9.83 8.71 -5.03
C LYS A 85 -8.58 7.98 -5.52
N GLU A 86 -7.45 8.22 -4.85
CA GLU A 86 -6.19 7.52 -5.14
C GLU A 86 -6.31 6.02 -4.87
N ALA A 87 -6.95 5.62 -3.76
CA ALA A 87 -7.18 4.21 -3.46
C ALA A 87 -8.10 3.55 -4.51
N GLU A 88 -9.13 4.25 -4.99
CA GLU A 88 -10.02 3.78 -6.06
C GLU A 88 -9.25 3.61 -7.38
N ALA A 89 -8.45 4.61 -7.77
CA ALA A 89 -7.62 4.53 -8.96
C ALA A 89 -6.61 3.39 -8.86
N ALA A 90 -5.96 3.21 -7.70
CA ALA A 90 -5.02 2.13 -7.46
C ALA A 90 -5.68 0.74 -7.49
N ALA A 91 -6.93 0.61 -7.02
CA ALA A 91 -7.68 -0.64 -7.07
C ALA A 91 -7.99 -1.11 -8.50
N ARG A 92 -8.04 -0.18 -9.47
CA ARG A 92 -8.22 -0.48 -10.90
C ARG A 92 -6.93 -0.92 -11.58
N ARG A 93 -5.77 -0.73 -10.94
CA ARG A 93 -4.47 -1.08 -11.52
C ARG A 93 -4.28 -2.60 -11.53
N PRO A 94 -3.66 -3.15 -12.58
CA PRO A 94 -3.31 -4.55 -12.58
C PRO A 94 -2.33 -4.84 -11.45
N ARG A 95 -2.61 -5.88 -10.66
CA ARG A 95 -1.66 -6.41 -9.67
C ARG A 95 -0.42 -6.89 -10.41
N VAL A 96 0.77 -6.72 -9.84
CA VAL A 96 2.02 -7.15 -10.49
C VAL A 96 2.68 -8.25 -9.67
N VAL A 97 3.14 -9.29 -10.35
CA VAL A 97 3.92 -10.39 -9.77
C VAL A 97 5.28 -10.38 -10.42
N ILE A 98 6.33 -10.38 -9.60
CA ILE A 98 7.72 -10.42 -10.05
C ILE A 98 8.25 -11.81 -9.76
N LEU A 99 8.64 -12.54 -10.80
CA LEU A 99 9.43 -13.76 -10.70
C LEU A 99 10.88 -13.40 -10.99
N THR A 100 11.79 -13.56 -10.03
CA THR A 100 13.23 -13.56 -10.29
C THR A 100 13.72 -15.00 -10.41
N ILE A 101 14.40 -15.36 -11.49
CA ILE A 101 14.83 -16.73 -11.77
C ILE A 101 16.28 -16.79 -12.26
N GLU A 102 17.04 -17.72 -11.71
CA GLU A 102 18.36 -18.12 -12.19
C GLU A 102 18.46 -19.64 -12.27
N GLU A 103 19.63 -20.17 -12.62
CA GLU A 103 19.81 -21.61 -12.69
C GLU A 103 19.64 -22.26 -11.30
N GLY A 104 18.56 -23.01 -11.14
CA GLY A 104 18.30 -23.79 -9.95
C GLY A 104 17.63 -23.04 -8.79
N GLU A 105 17.34 -21.75 -8.91
CA GLU A 105 16.58 -21.01 -7.89
C GLU A 105 15.66 -19.96 -8.51
N ALA A 106 14.46 -19.83 -7.94
CA ALA A 106 13.47 -18.84 -8.31
C ALA A 106 12.79 -18.27 -7.07
N SER A 107 12.50 -16.98 -7.09
CA SER A 107 11.73 -16.30 -6.04
C SER A 107 10.60 -15.49 -6.68
N ILE A 108 9.42 -15.54 -6.06
CA ILE A 108 8.19 -14.88 -6.52
C ILE A 108 7.81 -13.83 -5.48
N GLY A 109 7.71 -12.58 -5.92
CA GLY A 109 7.27 -11.43 -5.12
C GLY A 109 5.95 -10.85 -5.64
N LEU A 110 5.07 -10.46 -4.73
CA LEU A 110 3.83 -9.75 -5.04
C LEU A 110 4.02 -8.25 -4.81
N VAL A 111 3.83 -7.45 -5.86
CA VAL A 111 3.87 -6.00 -5.75
C VAL A 111 2.60 -5.52 -5.07
N ARG A 112 2.76 -4.89 -3.91
CA ARG A 112 1.71 -4.27 -3.12
C ARG A 112 1.88 -2.75 -3.13
N GLN A 113 0.88 -2.04 -2.62
CA GLN A 113 0.95 -0.59 -2.41
C GLN A 113 2.04 -0.16 -1.43
N PHE A 114 2.69 -1.11 -0.75
CA PHE A 114 3.68 -0.89 0.30
C PHE A 114 5.08 -1.43 -0.04
N GLY A 115 5.28 -1.92 -1.26
CA GLY A 115 6.51 -2.60 -1.68
C GLY A 115 6.26 -4.02 -2.15
N VAL A 116 7.32 -4.82 -2.22
CA VAL A 116 7.23 -6.21 -2.69
C VAL A 116 7.21 -7.16 -1.51
N GLU A 117 6.14 -7.94 -1.42
CA GLU A 117 5.97 -9.02 -0.45
C GLU A 117 6.55 -10.31 -1.04
N ASP A 118 7.54 -10.92 -0.39
CA ASP A 118 8.10 -12.20 -0.84
C ASP A 118 7.10 -13.32 -0.58
N TYR A 119 6.68 -14.00 -1.64
CA TYR A 119 5.55 -14.93 -1.62
C TYR A 119 6.00 -16.40 -1.64
N SER A 120 7.00 -16.73 -2.47
CA SER A 120 7.44 -18.11 -2.64
C SER A 120 8.87 -18.17 -3.14
N ASN A 121 9.64 -19.14 -2.63
CA ASN A 121 10.99 -19.47 -3.12
C ASN A 121 11.01 -20.94 -3.52
N VAL A 122 11.56 -21.22 -4.69
CA VAL A 122 11.65 -22.55 -5.30
C VAL A 122 13.10 -22.84 -5.61
N LYS A 123 13.61 -23.98 -5.14
CA LYS A 123 14.97 -24.45 -5.41
C LYS A 123 14.94 -25.77 -6.15
N MET A 124 15.80 -25.93 -7.13
CA MET A 124 15.98 -27.17 -7.87
C MET A 124 16.65 -28.21 -6.96
N GLY A 125 16.05 -29.40 -6.89
CA GLY A 125 16.61 -30.52 -6.13
C GLY A 125 17.89 -31.07 -6.77
N SER A 126 18.80 -31.59 -5.96
CA SER A 126 20.12 -32.10 -6.36
C SER A 126 20.10 -33.52 -6.97
N GLY A 127 19.11 -33.83 -7.80
CA GLY A 127 18.94 -35.15 -8.44
C GLY A 127 19.81 -35.35 -9.70
N LYS A 128 20.38 -36.54 -9.88
CA LYS A 128 21.21 -36.91 -11.04
C LYS A 128 20.37 -36.95 -12.34
N GLY A 129 20.39 -35.86 -13.11
CA GLY A 129 19.85 -35.81 -14.47
C GLY A 129 19.47 -34.38 -14.91
N GLU A 130 20.43 -33.62 -15.46
CA GLU A 130 20.31 -32.18 -15.77
C GLU A 130 19.08 -31.78 -16.61
N LYS A 131 18.57 -32.66 -17.49
CA LYS A 131 17.43 -32.33 -18.37
C LYS A 131 16.05 -32.54 -17.73
N SER A 132 15.84 -33.59 -16.92
CA SER A 132 14.55 -33.78 -16.22
C SER A 132 14.42 -32.82 -15.04
N SER A 133 15.54 -32.51 -14.37
CA SER A 133 15.53 -31.59 -13.21
C SER A 133 15.12 -30.16 -13.58
N ARG A 134 15.50 -29.67 -14.77
CA ARG A 134 15.18 -28.30 -15.21
C ARG A 134 13.72 -28.14 -15.63
N GLU A 135 13.17 -29.10 -16.37
CA GLU A 135 11.74 -29.06 -16.75
C GLU A 135 10.84 -29.22 -15.52
N GLU A 136 11.22 -30.08 -14.58
CA GLU A 136 10.55 -30.22 -13.27
C GLU A 136 10.62 -28.91 -12.46
N PHE A 137 11.79 -28.27 -12.39
CA PHE A 137 11.96 -26.98 -11.74
C PHE A 137 11.06 -25.91 -12.36
N PHE A 138 11.07 -25.75 -13.68
CA PHE A 138 10.18 -24.80 -14.37
C PHE A 138 8.70 -25.11 -14.15
N SER A 139 8.34 -26.39 -14.07
CA SER A 139 6.97 -26.81 -13.75
C SER A 139 6.56 -26.39 -12.34
N GLN A 140 7.45 -26.58 -11.35
CA GLN A 140 7.21 -26.15 -9.95
C GLN A 140 7.09 -24.62 -9.85
N VAL A 141 7.99 -23.87 -10.49
CA VAL A 141 7.92 -22.40 -10.55
C VAL A 141 6.59 -21.96 -11.18
N THR A 142 6.17 -22.60 -12.27
CA THR A 142 4.91 -22.27 -12.94
C THR A 142 3.68 -22.56 -12.08
N ALA A 143 3.70 -23.63 -11.28
CA ALA A 143 2.62 -23.94 -10.35
C ALA A 143 2.51 -22.86 -9.26
N GLN A 144 3.63 -22.47 -8.65
CA GLN A 144 3.67 -21.40 -7.64
C GLN A 144 3.29 -20.04 -8.22
N LEU A 145 3.80 -19.72 -9.42
CA LEU A 145 3.48 -18.49 -10.13
C LEU A 145 1.99 -18.42 -10.47
N SER A 146 1.37 -19.54 -10.87
CA SER A 146 -0.07 -19.58 -11.18
C SER A 146 -0.94 -19.38 -9.93
N GLN A 147 -0.49 -19.82 -8.76
CA GLN A 147 -1.18 -19.58 -7.49
C GLN A 147 -1.05 -18.11 -7.04
N GLY A 148 0.12 -17.51 -7.22
CA GLY A 148 0.36 -16.10 -6.92
C GLY A 148 -0.30 -15.13 -7.91
N ALA A 149 -0.37 -15.48 -9.19
CA ALA A 149 -0.89 -14.68 -10.30
C ALA A 149 -2.35 -15.04 -10.68
N GLY A 150 -3.19 -15.24 -9.66
CA GLY A 150 -4.53 -15.86 -9.70
C GLY A 150 -5.60 -15.27 -10.62
N GLY A 151 -5.30 -14.32 -11.53
CA GLY A 151 -6.20 -14.00 -12.64
C GLY A 151 -5.78 -12.84 -13.53
N SER A 152 -5.66 -11.63 -12.98
CA SER A 152 -5.50 -10.36 -13.72
C SER A 152 -4.12 -9.73 -13.59
N GLU A 153 -3.20 -10.44 -12.94
CA GLU A 153 -1.87 -9.94 -12.68
C GLU A 153 -1.03 -9.80 -13.96
N VAL A 154 -0.23 -8.74 -14.05
CA VAL A 154 0.89 -8.67 -14.99
C VAL A 154 2.08 -9.37 -14.35
N VAL A 155 2.79 -10.17 -15.14
CA VAL A 155 3.94 -10.95 -14.66
C VAL A 155 5.23 -10.34 -15.22
N ILE A 156 6.20 -10.07 -14.35
CA ILE A 156 7.56 -9.73 -14.74
C ILE A 156 8.44 -10.94 -14.45
N VAL A 157 9.09 -11.48 -15.47
CA VAL A 157 10.09 -12.55 -15.36
C VAL A 157 11.47 -11.90 -15.48
N ALA A 158 12.14 -11.79 -14.36
CA ALA A 158 13.46 -11.18 -14.24
C ALA A 158 14.52 -12.22 -13.91
N GLY A 159 15.77 -11.96 -14.29
CA GLY A 159 16.86 -12.87 -13.93
C GLY A 159 18.17 -12.56 -14.65
N PRO A 160 19.31 -12.97 -14.07
CA PRO A 160 20.60 -12.89 -14.73
C PRO A 160 20.67 -13.89 -15.90
N GLY A 161 21.36 -13.49 -16.97
CA GLY A 161 21.61 -14.37 -18.12
C GLY A 161 20.35 -14.80 -18.88
N PHE A 162 20.36 -16.02 -19.43
CA PHE A 162 19.35 -16.52 -20.37
C PHE A 162 18.25 -17.37 -19.73
N THR A 163 18.35 -17.72 -18.44
CA THR A 163 17.41 -18.64 -17.78
C THR A 163 15.97 -18.10 -17.79
N LYS A 164 15.78 -16.78 -17.67
CA LYS A 164 14.47 -16.12 -17.80
C LYS A 164 13.85 -16.31 -19.19
N ASP A 165 14.65 -16.30 -20.25
CA ASP A 165 14.18 -16.41 -21.63
C ASP A 165 13.78 -17.85 -21.94
N ASP A 166 14.57 -18.82 -21.44
CA ASP A 166 14.25 -20.23 -21.55
C ASP A 166 13.00 -20.59 -20.73
N TYR A 167 12.86 -20.04 -19.52
CA TYR A 167 11.64 -20.16 -18.74
C TYR A 167 10.44 -19.54 -19.49
N MET A 168 10.61 -18.39 -20.14
CA MET A 168 9.54 -17.78 -20.92
C MET A 168 9.12 -18.60 -22.14
N LYS A 169 10.05 -19.30 -22.81
CA LYS A 169 9.70 -20.27 -23.87
C LYS A 169 8.88 -21.43 -23.28
N PHE A 170 9.33 -22.00 -22.17
CA PHE A 170 8.61 -23.07 -21.46
C PHE A 170 7.20 -22.60 -21.03
N LEU A 171 7.08 -21.39 -20.49
CA LEU A 171 5.82 -20.81 -20.04
C LEU A 171 4.85 -20.60 -21.19
N LYS A 172 5.33 -20.15 -22.36
CA LYS A 172 4.52 -20.01 -23.58
C LYS A 172 3.93 -21.35 -24.05
N GLU A 173 4.70 -22.44 -23.91
CA GLU A 173 4.26 -23.77 -24.29
C GLU A 173 3.22 -24.35 -23.31
N LYS A 174 3.49 -24.29 -21.99
CA LYS A 174 2.63 -24.94 -20.98
C LYS A 174 1.45 -24.07 -20.52
N LYS A 175 1.58 -22.74 -20.51
CA LYS A 175 0.59 -21.78 -19.99
C LYS A 175 0.53 -20.50 -20.84
N PRO A 176 0.08 -20.58 -22.11
CA PRO A 176 0.06 -19.43 -23.04
C PRO A 176 -0.72 -18.22 -22.52
N GLY A 177 -1.81 -18.42 -21.77
CA GLY A 177 -2.59 -17.33 -21.16
C GLY A 177 -1.86 -16.56 -20.05
N LEU A 178 -0.93 -17.22 -19.33
CA LEU A 178 -0.06 -16.56 -18.35
C LEU A 178 1.11 -15.87 -19.07
N ALA A 179 1.68 -16.54 -20.08
CA ALA A 179 2.76 -16.00 -20.89
C ALA A 179 2.37 -14.73 -21.66
N GLY A 180 1.13 -14.61 -22.14
CA GLY A 180 0.66 -13.40 -22.83
C GLY A 180 0.70 -12.13 -21.97
N ARG A 181 0.58 -12.31 -20.65
CA ARG A 181 0.66 -11.24 -19.63
C ARG A 181 2.06 -11.11 -19.01
N ALA A 182 3.02 -11.90 -19.47
CA ALA A 182 4.39 -11.88 -18.95
C ALA A 182 5.31 -10.98 -19.81
N ARG A 183 6.25 -10.32 -19.14
CA ARG A 183 7.33 -9.52 -19.76
C ARG A 183 8.66 -9.92 -19.13
N THR A 184 9.74 -9.86 -19.89
CA THR A 184 11.09 -10.16 -19.40
C THR A 184 11.82 -8.89 -19.01
N GLU A 185 12.64 -8.97 -17.96
CA GLU A 185 13.55 -7.90 -17.53
C GLU A 185 14.90 -8.49 -17.10
N ASP A 186 15.97 -7.73 -17.26
CA ASP A 186 17.30 -8.14 -16.80
C ASP A 186 17.52 -7.73 -15.34
N THR A 187 18.11 -8.63 -14.54
CA THR A 187 18.61 -8.32 -13.19
C THR A 187 20.00 -8.92 -12.99
N ILE A 188 20.71 -8.39 -11.99
CA ILE A 188 22.01 -8.91 -11.54
C ILE A 188 21.80 -10.04 -10.52
N THR A 189 20.76 -9.92 -9.69
CA THR A 189 20.47 -10.85 -8.58
C THR A 189 19.02 -11.33 -8.61
N ILE A 190 18.74 -12.40 -7.87
CA ILE A 190 17.39 -12.90 -7.57
C ILE A 190 16.91 -12.51 -6.16
N GLY A 191 15.63 -12.78 -5.85
CA GLY A 191 15.02 -12.52 -4.55
C GLY A 191 14.77 -11.03 -4.30
N VAL A 192 14.82 -10.62 -3.03
CA VAL A 192 14.50 -9.24 -2.59
C VAL A 192 15.31 -8.18 -3.35
N SER A 193 16.61 -8.38 -3.51
CA SER A 193 17.48 -7.47 -4.26
C SER A 193 17.11 -7.40 -5.75
N GLY A 194 16.74 -8.54 -6.34
CA GLY A 194 16.24 -8.60 -7.71
C GLY A 194 14.91 -7.85 -7.88
N TYR A 195 13.98 -7.99 -6.93
CA TYR A 195 12.71 -7.25 -6.96
C TYR A 195 12.94 -5.74 -6.93
N GLN A 196 13.84 -5.26 -6.07
CA GLN A 196 14.17 -3.83 -5.97
C GLN A 196 14.83 -3.31 -7.24
N GLU A 197 15.64 -4.12 -7.92
CA GLU A 197 16.25 -3.76 -9.20
C GLU A 197 15.19 -3.62 -10.30
N VAL A 198 14.25 -4.57 -10.40
CA VAL A 198 13.12 -4.51 -11.34
C VAL A 198 12.30 -3.24 -11.15
N LEU A 199 12.03 -2.87 -9.90
CA LEU A 199 11.33 -1.63 -9.56
C LEU A 199 12.13 -0.39 -9.99
N ARG A 200 13.41 -0.32 -9.63
CA ARG A 200 14.27 0.84 -9.93
C ARG A 200 14.43 1.11 -11.43
N ARG A 201 14.38 0.07 -12.26
CA ARG A 201 14.44 0.18 -13.73
C ARG A 201 13.13 0.67 -14.36
N GLY A 202 12.09 0.88 -13.54
CA GLY A 202 10.77 1.33 -14.00
C GLY A 202 10.02 0.29 -14.81
N ALA A 203 10.40 -1.00 -14.73
CA ALA A 203 9.70 -2.05 -15.47
C ALA A 203 8.23 -2.16 -15.04
N VAL A 204 8.00 -1.98 -13.73
CA VAL A 204 6.65 -1.90 -13.16
C VAL A 204 5.99 -0.58 -13.54
N ASP A 205 6.69 0.56 -13.49
CA ASP A 205 6.11 1.87 -13.82
C ASP A 205 5.70 2.01 -15.30
N ARG A 206 6.37 1.31 -16.22
CA ARG A 206 5.95 1.20 -17.64
C ARG A 206 4.64 0.43 -17.81
N ILE A 207 4.30 -0.42 -16.84
CA ILE A 207 3.14 -1.32 -16.85
C ILE A 207 2.01 -0.75 -15.98
N VAL A 208 2.38 -0.02 -14.94
CA VAL A 208 1.53 0.54 -13.90
C VAL A 208 1.78 2.04 -13.93
N GLU A 209 0.84 2.83 -14.47
CA GLU A 209 0.86 4.30 -14.31
C GLU A 209 1.27 4.67 -12.88
N GLU A 210 2.28 5.55 -12.73
CA GLU A 210 3.07 5.83 -11.53
C GLU A 210 2.40 5.38 -10.21
N SER A 211 3.03 4.43 -9.52
CA SER A 211 2.63 4.06 -8.15
C SER A 211 2.67 5.32 -7.26
N ARG A 212 1.70 5.44 -6.34
CA ARG A 212 1.75 6.47 -5.29
C ARG A 212 3.10 6.45 -4.56
N LEU A 213 3.65 5.26 -4.32
CA LEU A 213 4.98 5.12 -3.71
C LEU A 213 6.09 5.67 -4.60
N SER A 214 6.04 5.43 -5.91
CA SER A 214 7.02 5.98 -6.86
C SER A 214 6.96 7.51 -6.83
N ARG A 215 5.75 8.08 -6.80
CA ARG A 215 5.54 9.52 -6.68
C ARG A 215 6.08 10.08 -5.35
N GLU A 216 5.76 9.46 -4.22
CA GLU A 216 6.27 9.85 -2.90
C GLU A 216 7.81 9.78 -2.86
N ALA A 217 8.40 8.71 -3.39
CA ALA A 217 9.86 8.56 -3.48
C ALA A 217 10.48 9.66 -4.36
N ASN A 218 9.92 9.94 -5.53
CA ASN A 218 10.41 10.99 -6.44
C ASN A 218 10.36 12.38 -5.79
N LEU A 219 9.25 12.71 -5.13
CA LEU A 219 9.09 13.98 -4.40
C LEU A 219 10.10 14.11 -3.25
N LEU A 220 10.36 13.01 -2.53
CA LEU A 220 11.35 13.02 -1.46
C LEU A 220 12.78 13.18 -2.00
N GLU A 221 13.14 12.46 -3.07
CA GLU A 221 14.47 12.60 -3.67
C GLU A 221 14.67 14.01 -4.23
N GLU A 222 13.64 14.61 -4.84
CA GLU A 222 13.67 16.01 -5.26
C GLU A 222 13.85 16.96 -4.07
N LEU A 223 13.12 16.75 -2.98
CA LEU A 223 13.28 17.53 -1.75
C LEU A 223 14.72 17.48 -1.24
N MET A 224 15.30 16.28 -1.14
CA MET A 224 16.66 16.08 -0.65
C MET A 224 17.70 16.72 -1.58
N ALA A 225 17.52 16.63 -2.89
CA ALA A 225 18.39 17.28 -3.86
C ALA A 225 18.36 18.81 -3.73
N ARG A 226 17.17 19.41 -3.56
CA ARG A 226 17.02 20.86 -3.34
C ARG A 226 17.63 21.28 -2.00
N ILE A 227 17.44 20.52 -0.92
CA ILE A 227 18.08 20.80 0.37
C ILE A 227 19.61 20.78 0.25
N ALA A 228 20.18 19.76 -0.38
CA ALA A 228 21.63 19.59 -0.53
C ALA A 228 22.28 20.72 -1.36
N THR A 229 21.51 21.40 -2.21
CA THR A 229 21.97 22.49 -3.07
C THR A 229 21.53 23.88 -2.56
N GLU A 230 20.97 23.96 -1.35
CA GLU A 230 20.34 25.17 -0.80
C GLU A 230 19.34 25.80 -1.79
N GLY A 231 18.60 24.96 -2.51
CA GLY A 231 17.60 25.34 -3.51
C GLY A 231 16.26 25.72 -2.89
N ALA A 232 15.21 25.75 -3.73
CA ALA A 232 13.86 26.13 -3.34
C ALA A 232 13.13 24.98 -2.60
N ALA A 233 13.54 24.70 -1.37
CA ALA A 233 12.93 23.73 -0.47
C ALA A 233 13.13 24.12 1.00
N VAL A 234 12.18 23.74 1.86
CA VAL A 234 12.24 23.93 3.32
C VAL A 234 11.71 22.68 4.04
N TYR A 235 12.14 22.48 5.28
CA TYR A 235 11.64 21.40 6.14
C TYR A 235 11.49 21.88 7.58
N GLY A 236 10.66 21.20 8.35
CA GLY A 236 10.31 21.58 9.71
C GLY A 236 9.19 22.62 9.78
N TRP A 237 8.46 22.60 10.89
CA TRP A 237 7.21 23.34 11.05
C TRP A 237 7.35 24.86 10.82
N ASP A 238 8.36 25.48 11.45
CA ASP A 238 8.53 26.93 11.43
C ASP A 238 8.90 27.47 10.04
N GLU A 239 9.80 26.78 9.33
CA GLU A 239 10.21 27.17 7.97
C GLU A 239 9.07 26.98 6.97
N VAL A 240 8.35 25.87 7.07
CA VAL A 240 7.19 25.61 6.18
C VAL A 240 6.09 26.63 6.45
N HIS A 241 5.87 27.03 7.71
CA HIS A 241 4.90 28.07 8.03
C HIS A 241 5.29 29.43 7.42
N ARG A 242 6.57 29.81 7.48
CA ARG A 242 7.06 31.02 6.78
C ARG A 242 6.85 30.93 5.27
N ALA A 243 7.20 29.80 4.66
CA ALA A 243 7.03 29.59 3.23
C ALA A 243 5.56 29.69 2.80
N ARG A 244 4.64 29.20 3.63
CA ARG A 244 3.19 29.35 3.43
C ARG A 244 2.78 30.82 3.46
N ASP A 245 3.24 31.58 4.45
CA ASP A 245 2.89 33.00 4.60
C ASP A 245 3.32 33.84 3.38
N MET A 246 4.40 33.43 2.73
CA MET A 246 4.90 34.05 1.51
C MET A 246 4.23 33.51 0.23
N GLY A 247 3.31 32.54 0.33
CA GLY A 247 2.69 31.88 -0.82
C GLY A 247 3.68 31.10 -1.70
N ALA A 248 4.84 30.73 -1.14
CA ALA A 248 5.95 30.15 -1.85
C ALA A 248 5.80 28.63 -2.07
N ILE A 249 4.90 27.97 -1.31
CA ILE A 249 4.71 26.51 -1.37
C ILE A 249 4.12 26.09 -2.71
N GLU A 250 4.86 25.25 -3.43
CA GLU A 250 4.38 24.53 -4.61
C GLU A 250 3.76 23.19 -4.20
N THR A 251 4.52 22.39 -3.44
CA THR A 251 4.09 21.07 -2.96
C THR A 251 4.47 20.93 -1.49
N LEU A 252 3.47 20.74 -0.63
CA LEU A 252 3.64 20.36 0.77
C LEU A 252 3.73 18.84 0.88
N LEU A 253 4.79 18.36 1.53
CA LEU A 253 4.99 16.97 1.91
C LEU A 253 4.73 16.86 3.41
N ILE A 254 3.78 16.02 3.82
CA ILE A 254 3.46 15.85 5.25
C ILE A 254 3.28 14.38 5.63
N ALA A 255 3.88 13.97 6.74
CA ALA A 255 3.72 12.62 7.29
C ALA A 255 2.32 12.43 7.90
N ASP A 256 1.72 11.26 7.70
CA ASP A 256 0.38 10.95 8.19
C ASP A 256 0.30 10.86 9.72
N GLU A 257 1.39 10.50 10.39
CA GLU A 257 1.52 10.63 11.85
C GLU A 257 1.41 12.07 12.32
N LEU A 258 2.10 13.02 11.69
CA LEU A 258 2.03 14.43 12.06
C LEU A 258 0.60 14.98 11.90
N LEU A 259 -0.08 14.60 10.81
CA LEU A 259 -1.50 14.94 10.61
C LEU A 259 -2.39 14.38 11.71
N ARG A 260 -2.15 13.13 12.12
CA ARG A 260 -2.94 12.47 13.15
C ARG A 260 -2.73 13.15 14.50
N GLU A 261 -1.48 13.34 14.89
CA GLU A 261 -1.14 14.00 16.14
C GLU A 261 -1.68 15.43 16.22
N GLY A 262 -1.52 16.23 15.16
CA GLY A 262 -2.03 17.60 15.13
C GLY A 262 -3.55 17.64 15.28
N ARG A 263 -4.27 16.72 14.60
CA ARG A 263 -5.73 16.59 14.72
C ARG A 263 -6.17 16.14 16.12
N GLU A 264 -5.41 15.26 16.76
CA GLU A 264 -5.70 14.77 18.12
C GLU A 264 -5.41 15.83 19.19
N LYS A 265 -4.35 16.62 19.02
CA LYS A 265 -3.98 17.74 19.90
C LYS A 265 -4.89 18.97 19.74
N GLY A 266 -5.77 18.97 18.74
CA GLY A 266 -6.65 20.10 18.44
C GLY A 266 -5.93 21.26 17.74
N GLU A 267 -4.76 21.01 17.16
CA GLU A 267 -4.05 21.99 16.34
C GLU A 267 -4.85 22.27 15.07
N ASN A 268 -4.82 23.51 14.60
CA ASN A 268 -5.56 23.91 13.40
C ASN A 268 -4.82 23.52 12.11
N ILE A 269 -4.34 22.29 12.06
CA ILE A 269 -3.60 21.72 10.93
C ILE A 269 -4.47 21.67 9.66
N ASP A 270 -5.79 21.55 9.81
CA ASP A 270 -6.69 21.54 8.67
C ASP A 270 -6.85 22.92 8.05
N ALA A 271 -6.95 23.99 8.85
CA ALA A 271 -6.91 25.35 8.30
C ALA A 271 -5.56 25.63 7.64
N PHE A 272 -4.46 25.13 8.23
CA PHE A 272 -3.14 25.20 7.63
C PHE A 272 -3.12 24.57 6.23
N LEU A 273 -3.60 23.33 6.08
CA LEU A 273 -3.70 22.68 4.77
C LEU A 273 -4.59 23.46 3.79
N LEU A 274 -5.75 23.92 4.24
CA LEU A 274 -6.69 24.69 3.40
C LEU A 274 -6.06 25.98 2.86
N THR A 275 -5.23 26.68 3.65
CA THR A 275 -4.55 27.90 3.18
C THR A 275 -3.52 27.62 2.07
N ILE A 276 -2.87 26.47 2.11
CA ILE A 276 -1.93 26.04 1.06
C ILE A 276 -2.70 25.72 -0.22
N GLU A 277 -3.80 24.95 -0.11
CA GLU A 277 -4.66 24.62 -1.25
C GLU A 277 -5.27 25.89 -1.90
N HIS A 278 -5.72 26.86 -1.09
CA HIS A 278 -6.21 28.16 -1.60
C HIS A 278 -5.14 28.94 -2.36
N SER A 279 -3.87 28.79 -1.95
CA SER A 279 -2.71 29.38 -2.63
C SER A 279 -2.28 28.58 -3.86
N ARG A 280 -3.07 27.58 -4.29
CA ARG A 280 -2.77 26.61 -5.37
C ARG A 280 -1.52 25.78 -5.10
N GLY A 281 -1.20 25.55 -3.83
CA GLY A 281 -0.21 24.57 -3.42
C GLY A 281 -0.83 23.17 -3.39
N GLU A 282 -0.05 22.17 -3.77
CA GLU A 282 -0.45 20.77 -3.66
C GLU A 282 -0.09 20.22 -2.27
N VAL A 283 -0.94 19.35 -1.72
CA VAL A 283 -0.67 18.64 -0.46
C VAL A 283 -0.53 17.15 -0.74
N VAL A 284 0.62 16.58 -0.41
CA VAL A 284 0.91 15.14 -0.53
C VAL A 284 1.17 14.56 0.84
N VAL A 285 0.39 13.52 1.19
CA VAL A 285 0.48 12.84 2.49
C VAL A 285 1.30 11.57 2.37
N PHE A 286 2.38 11.49 3.13
CA PHE A 286 3.29 10.36 3.18
C PHE A 286 2.90 9.41 4.31
N SER A 287 2.94 8.10 4.05
CA SER A 287 2.72 7.09 5.08
C SER A 287 4.03 6.78 5.79
N THR A 288 4.12 6.98 7.10
CA THR A 288 5.33 6.67 7.90
C THR A 288 5.70 5.18 7.91
N GLU A 289 4.76 4.33 7.50
CA GLU A 289 4.95 2.89 7.28
C GLU A 289 5.93 2.54 6.15
N PHE A 290 6.26 3.48 5.26
CA PHE A 290 7.21 3.26 4.15
C PHE A 290 8.43 4.14 4.28
N GLU A 291 9.52 3.73 3.63
CA GLU A 291 10.81 4.43 3.69
C GLU A 291 10.70 5.93 3.37
N PRO A 292 9.96 6.38 2.34
CA PRO A 292 9.87 7.81 2.06
C PRO A 292 9.21 8.60 3.19
N GLY A 293 8.12 8.06 3.76
CA GLY A 293 7.45 8.68 4.89
C GLY A 293 8.27 8.62 6.17
N HIS A 294 9.02 7.55 6.40
CA HIS A 294 9.94 7.43 7.53
C HIS A 294 11.06 8.47 7.46
N ARG A 295 11.64 8.68 6.27
CA ARG A 295 12.64 9.72 6.04
C ARG A 295 12.07 11.12 6.23
N LEU A 296 10.88 11.40 5.68
CA LEU A 296 10.20 12.67 5.89
C LEU A 296 9.89 12.91 7.38
N HIS A 297 9.49 11.87 8.11
CA HIS A 297 9.29 11.94 9.56
C HIS A 297 10.59 12.31 10.28
N GLY A 298 11.74 11.76 9.87
CA GLY A 298 13.06 12.15 10.36
C GLY A 298 13.44 13.61 10.11
N LEU A 299 12.81 14.28 9.14
CA LEU A 299 12.97 15.72 8.87
C LEU A 299 11.97 16.60 9.67
N GLY A 300 11.33 16.04 10.69
CA GLY A 300 10.31 16.73 11.48
C GLY A 300 8.88 16.54 10.95
N GLY A 301 8.66 15.60 10.03
CA GLY A 301 7.33 15.19 9.58
C GLY A 301 6.64 16.13 8.60
N ILE A 302 7.27 17.25 8.22
CA ILE A 302 6.74 18.23 7.28
C ILE A 302 7.87 18.88 6.49
N ALA A 303 7.66 19.03 5.18
CA ALA A 303 8.56 19.72 4.27
C ALA A 303 7.78 20.33 3.10
N ALA A 304 8.42 21.23 2.35
CA ALA A 304 7.82 21.82 1.17
C ALA A 304 8.85 22.03 0.06
N LEU A 305 8.43 21.71 -1.18
CA LEU A 305 9.05 22.21 -2.39
C LEU A 305 8.46 23.59 -2.69
N LEU A 306 9.32 24.56 -2.98
CA LEU A 306 8.94 25.95 -3.17
C LEU A 306 9.02 26.36 -4.64
N ARG A 307 8.16 27.32 -5.01
CA ARG A 307 8.13 27.96 -6.33
C ARG A 307 9.38 28.83 -6.59
N PHE A 308 9.93 29.40 -5.52
CA PHE A 308 11.12 30.23 -5.54
C PHE A 308 11.88 30.07 -4.22
N LYS A 309 13.19 30.36 -4.24
CA LYS A 309 14.05 30.31 -3.05
C LYS A 309 13.67 31.45 -2.09
N LEU A 310 13.61 31.16 -0.80
CA LEU A 310 13.44 32.19 0.23
C LEU A 310 14.79 32.87 0.48
N GLU A 311 14.81 34.19 0.40
CA GLU A 311 15.95 34.99 0.86
C GLU A 311 15.72 35.33 2.34
N TYR A 312 16.71 35.02 3.17
CA TYR A 312 16.72 35.32 4.60
C TYR A 312 17.46 36.62 4.87
#